data_AF-A0A6J7BGU4-F1
#
_entry.id   AF-A0A6J7BGU4-F1
#
_cell.length_a   1.000
_cell.length_b   1.000
_cell.length_c   1.000
_cell.angle_alpha   90.00
_cell.angle_beta   90.00
_cell.angle_gamma   90.00
#
_symmetry.space_group_name_H-M   'P 1'
#
loop_
_entity.id
_entity.type
_entity.pdbx_description
1 polymer ?
#
loop_
_entity_poly.entity_id
_entity_poly.type
_entity_poly.pdbx_seq_one_letter_code
_entity_poly.pdbx_strand_id
1 'polypeptide(L)' 'MTDAVEVTEEKLGIFARVGLFYRQVVNELKKVVWPTRNMLTTYTAVVLVFVSFIIAVVSIIDLVLTKIVFWVFG' A
#
# COMPACT_ATOMS: atom_id res chain seq x y z
N MET A 1 -46.48 -4.96 -39.54
CA MET A 1 -46.55 -4.29 -38.22
C MET A 1 -45.95 -5.28 -37.25
N THR A 2 -44.64 -5.17 -37.04
CA THR A 2 -43.86 -6.06 -36.17
C THR A 2 -43.86 -5.44 -34.78
N ASP A 3 -44.55 -6.11 -33.88
CA ASP A 3 -44.86 -5.63 -32.54
C ASP A 3 -43.60 -5.30 -31.74
N ALA A 4 -43.69 -4.19 -31.03
CA ALA A 4 -42.70 -3.68 -30.12
C ALA A 4 -42.41 -4.72 -29.03
N VAL A 5 -41.17 -5.19 -28.99
CA VAL A 5 -40.62 -5.85 -27.81
C VAL A 5 -40.42 -4.76 -26.77
N GLU A 6 -41.46 -4.51 -25.95
CA GLU A 6 -41.32 -3.73 -24.74
C GLU A 6 -40.39 -4.47 -23.78
N VAL A 7 -39.13 -4.07 -23.77
CA VAL A 7 -38.20 -4.42 -22.71
C VAL A 7 -38.67 -3.65 -21.47
N THR A 8 -39.41 -4.32 -20.59
CA THR A 8 -39.77 -3.78 -19.28
C THR A 8 -38.48 -3.58 -18.48
N GLU A 9 -38.09 -2.32 -18.28
CA GLU A 9 -37.00 -1.95 -17.37
C GLU A 9 -37.41 -2.27 -15.93
N GLU A 10 -37.09 -3.50 -15.51
CA GLU A 10 -37.12 -3.86 -14.10
C GLU A 10 -36.04 -3.01 -13.39
N LYS A 11 -36.48 -2.00 -12.64
CA LYS A 11 -35.61 -1.13 -11.84
C LYS A 11 -34.81 -1.99 -10.86
N LEU A 12 -33.61 -2.36 -11.27
CA LEU A 12 -32.62 -3.11 -10.50
C LEU A 12 -32.62 -2.66 -9.03
N GLY A 13 -33.08 -3.54 -8.13
CA GLY A 13 -33.17 -3.25 -6.69
C GLY A 13 -31.81 -2.92 -6.07
N ILE A 14 -31.81 -2.40 -4.83
CA ILE A 14 -30.60 -1.99 -4.10
C ILE A 14 -29.51 -3.09 -4.11
N PHE A 15 -29.90 -4.36 -4.04
CA PHE A 15 -29.01 -5.51 -4.13
C PHE A 15 -28.29 -5.67 -5.48
N ALA A 16 -28.98 -5.36 -6.58
CA ALA A 16 -28.36 -5.38 -7.91
C ALA A 16 -27.33 -4.24 -8.07
N ARG A 17 -27.55 -3.09 -7.42
CA ARG A 17 -26.57 -1.99 -7.40
C ARG A 17 -25.28 -2.37 -6.67
N VAL A 18 -25.39 -3.07 -5.54
CA VAL A 18 -24.22 -3.58 -4.78
C VAL A 18 -23.45 -4.64 -5.60
N GLY A 19 -24.16 -5.55 -6.28
CA GLY A 19 -23.53 -6.53 -7.17
C GLY A 19 -22.77 -5.90 -8.34
N LEU A 20 -23.34 -4.84 -8.95
CA LEU A 20 -22.66 -4.06 -10.00
C LEU A 20 -21.41 -3.35 -9.48
N PHE A 21 -21.47 -2.76 -8.29
CA PHE A 21 -20.33 -2.10 -7.65
C PHE A 21 -19.19 -3.08 -7.37
N TYR A 22 -19.47 -4.26 -6.82
CA TYR A 22 -18.45 -5.28 -6.59
C TYR A 22 -17.75 -5.70 -7.90
N ARG A 23 -18.53 -5.89 -8.97
CA ARG A 23 -17.97 -6.21 -10.29
C ARG A 23 -17.09 -5.09 -10.85
N GLN A 24 -17.43 -3.83 -10.59
CA GLN A 24 -16.62 -2.67 -10.95
C GLN A 24 -15.30 -2.64 -10.16
N VAL A 25 -15.33 -2.89 -8.85
CA VAL A 25 -14.12 -2.95 -8.00
C VAL A 25 -13.15 -4.02 -8.51
N VAL A 26 -13.62 -5.23 -8.78
CA VAL A 26 -12.77 -6.32 -9.31
C VAL A 26 -12.17 -5.95 -10.68
N ASN A 27 -12.95 -5.28 -11.54
CA ASN A 27 -12.45 -4.80 -12.83
C ASN A 27 -11.36 -3.73 -12.69
N GLU A 28 -11.44 -2.88 -11.66
CA GLU A 28 -10.42 -1.86 -11.39
C GLU A 28 -9.17 -2.47 -10.73
N LEU A 29 -9.34 -3.43 -9.82
CA LEU A 29 -8.23 -4.15 -9.18
C LEU A 29 -7.39 -4.92 -10.19
N LYS A 30 -7.98 -5.42 -11.28
CA LYS A 30 -7.24 -6.05 -12.40
C LYS A 30 -6.33 -5.08 -13.16
N LYS A 31 -6.61 -3.77 -13.10
CA LYS A 31 -5.76 -2.73 -13.71
C LYS A 31 -4.57 -2.36 -12.84
N VAL A 32 -4.55 -2.78 -11.57
CA VAL A 32 -3.40 -2.60 -10.70
C VAL A 32 -2.29 -3.52 -11.19
N VAL A 33 -1.24 -2.93 -11.75
CA VAL A 33 -0.06 -3.66 -12.19
C VAL A 33 0.63 -4.24 -10.96
N TRP A 34 0.65 -5.57 -10.84
CA TRP A 34 1.33 -6.21 -9.73
C TRP A 34 2.85 -6.15 -9.95
N PRO A 35 3.62 -5.63 -8.99
CA PRO A 35 5.05 -5.41 -9.15
C PRO A 35 5.80 -6.74 -9.29
N THR A 36 6.85 -6.77 -10.11
CA THR A 36 7.70 -7.97 -10.22
C THR A 36 8.54 -8.14 -8.95
N ARG A 37 8.92 -9.38 -8.61
CA ARG A 37 9.68 -9.69 -7.38
C ARG A 37 10.96 -8.86 -7.25
N ASN A 38 11.59 -8.50 -8.36
CA ASN A 38 12.81 -7.70 -8.38
C ASN A 38 12.60 -6.27 -7.87
N MET A 39 11.44 -5.68 -8.14
CA MET A 39 11.09 -4.34 -7.64
C MET A 39 10.95 -4.37 -6.12
N LEU A 40 10.24 -5.38 -5.59
CA LEU A 40 10.05 -5.56 -4.16
C LEU A 40 11.38 -5.66 -3.42
N THR A 41 12.29 -6.52 -3.90
CA THR A 41 13.63 -6.68 -3.30
C THR A 41 14.44 -5.40 -3.39
N THR A 42 14.36 -4.66 -4.50
CA THR A 42 15.11 -3.40 -4.65
C THR A 42 14.60 -2.35 -3.65
N TYR A 43 13.28 -2.18 -3.55
CA TYR A 43 12.69 -1.20 -2.62
C TYR A 43 12.96 -1.55 -1.16
N THR A 44 12.84 -2.83 -0.78
CA THR A 44 13.16 -3.24 0.59
C THR A 44 14.65 -3.14 0.88
N ALA A 45 15.53 -3.48 -0.07
CA ALA A 45 16.98 -3.34 0.10
C ALA A 45 17.39 -1.87 0.33
N VAL A 46 16.83 -0.93 -0.44
CA VAL A 46 17.09 0.51 -0.23
C VAL A 46 16.70 0.95 1.18
N VAL A 47 15.51 0.53 1.65
CA VAL A 47 15.05 0.85 3.02
C VAL A 47 15.96 0.24 4.07
N LEU A 48 16.41 -1.01 3.91
CA LEU A 48 17.32 -1.67 4.86
C LEU A 48 18.68 -0.96 4.94
N VAL A 49 19.23 -0.53 3.81
CA VAL A 49 20.49 0.24 3.78
C VAL A 49 20.31 1.60 4.46
N PHE A 50 19.21 2.30 4.18
CA PHE A 50 18.93 3.59 4.78
C PHE A 50 18.74 3.50 6.30
N VAL A 51 17.92 2.56 6.77
CA VAL A 51 17.66 2.37 8.20
C VAL A 51 18.93 1.94 8.94
N SER A 52 19.72 1.04 8.37
CA SER A 52 20.99 0.62 9.00
C SER A 52 22.00 1.76 9.10
N PHE A 53 22.06 2.66 8.11
CA PHE A 53 22.87 3.88 8.19
C PHE A 53 22.43 4.80 9.34
N ILE A 54 21.13 5.08 9.46
CA ILE A 54 20.61 5.92 10.54
C ILE A 54 20.90 5.29 11.91
N ILE A 55 20.69 3.98 12.07
CA ILE A 55 21.03 3.26 13.31
C ILE A 55 22.51 3.42 13.63
N ALA A 56 23.40 3.29 12.65
CA ALA A 56 24.84 3.46 12.87
C ALA A 56 25.19 4.86 13.35
N VAL A 57 24.66 5.90 12.70
CA VAL A 57 24.89 7.30 13.07
C VAL A 57 24.35 7.60 14.48
N VAL A 58 23.11 7.21 14.77
CA VAL A 58 22.49 7.42 16.09
C VAL A 58 23.27 6.66 17.16
N SER A 59 23.68 5.42 16.89
CA SER A 59 24.49 4.63 17.84
C SER A 59 25.82 5.30 18.18
N ILE A 60 26.49 5.90 17.19
CA ILE A 60 27.74 6.65 17.43
C ILE A 60 27.48 7.85 18.34
N ILE A 61 26.43 8.61 18.05
CA ILE A 61 26.06 9.78 18.85
C ILE A 61 25.69 9.36 20.28
N ASP A 62 24.92 8.28 20.44
CA ASP A 62 24.54 7.74 21.74
C ASP A 62 25.78 7.32 22.56
N LEU A 63 26.78 6.69 21.93
CA LEU A 63 28.04 6.34 22.60
C LEU A 63 28.83 7.58 23.05
N VAL A 64 28.90 8.60 22.20
CA VAL A 64 29.60 9.86 22.53
C VAL A 64 28.90 10.57 23.69
N LEU A 65 27.57 10.72 23.61
CA LEU A 65 26.78 11.35 24.66
C LEU A 65 26.88 10.57 25.96
N THR A 66 26.77 9.25 25.91
CA THR A 66 26.91 8.39 27.10
C THR A 66 28.26 8.61 27.77
N LYS A 67 29.35 8.66 27.01
CA LYS A 67 30.69 8.91 27.55
C LYS A 67 30.82 10.31 28.18
N ILE A 68 30.22 11.33 27.57
CA ILE A 68 30.21 12.70 28.11
C ILE A 68 29.41 12.76 29.42
N VAL A 69 28.22 12.15 29.45
CA VAL A 69 27.37 12.10 30.65
C VAL A 69 28.08 11.39 31.79
N PHE A 70 28.72 10.24 31.55
CA PHE A 70 29.53 9.56 32.56
C PHE A 70 30.71 10.40 33.06
N TRP A 71 31.29 11.26 32.22
CA TRP A 71 32.38 12.14 32.65
C TRP A 71 31.89 13.33 33.48
N VAL A 72 30.67 13.83 33.22
CA VAL A 72 30.10 14.99 33.92
C VAL A 72 29.42 14.60 35.23
N PHE A 73 28.73 13.45 35.26
CA PHE A 73 27.91 13.01 36.40
C PHE A 73 28.48 11.78 37.14
N GLY A 74 29.56 11.18 36.63
CA GLY A 74 30.27 10.06 37.26
C GLY A 74 31.39 10.52 38.17
#